data_AF-A0A9D6IKV9-F1
#
_entry.id   AF-A0A9D6IKV9-F1
#
_cell.length_a   1.000
_cell.length_b   1.000
_cell.length_c   1.000
_cell.angle_alpha   90.00
_cell.angle_beta   90.00
_cell.angle_gamma   90.00
#
_symmetry.space_group_name_H-M   'P 1'
#
loop_
_entity.id
_entity.type
_entity.pdbx_description
1 polymer ?
#
loop_
_entity_poly.entity_id
_entity_poly.type
_entity_poly.pdbx_seq_one_letter_code
_entity_poly.pdbx_strand_id
1 'polypeptide(L)'
;MKKGVFLGALGLLALHAGDGGARPPRLEQWESDQIAAEIRVLNIVNQLHLTDDQLDRILPLSREDVAEREQLIRKRDEAEPALMAAAIRLRQELASGFNSTPGSEDAWQRVHGPLLDAFLDYREMRHQRIEQVMEVLTPNQTALISQYQPCVVPIKDYKDPARIGQAASSSIIEKHLGRVREMPESQFDYLQDRIRERVAEKLRLHYRAEEIPAKVEEFVRAARDVREMSELEFEAKKSGIAERLAPPEPFATGQALEARVGEFLLSPEALSILEHRSGVR
;
A
#
# COMPACT_ATOMS: atom_id res chain seq x y z
N MET A 1 -18.78 -0.97 43.54
CA MET A 1 -17.46 -1.32 42.97
C MET A 1 -17.64 -2.31 41.82
N LYS A 2 -17.60 -1.83 40.58
CA LYS A 2 -17.37 -2.64 39.38
C LYS A 2 -16.52 -1.78 38.45
N LYS A 3 -15.23 -2.12 38.32
CA LYS A 3 -14.32 -1.50 37.36
C LYS A 3 -14.51 -2.26 36.04
N GLY A 4 -15.16 -1.63 35.08
CA GLY A 4 -15.18 -2.08 33.70
C GLY A 4 -13.96 -1.52 32.98
N VAL A 5 -13.04 -2.40 32.63
CA VAL A 5 -11.95 -2.11 31.70
C VAL A 5 -12.57 -2.08 30.31
N PHE A 6 -12.67 -0.90 29.70
CA PHE A 6 -12.94 -0.71 28.28
C PHE A 6 -11.83 0.21 27.74
N LEU A 7 -10.69 -0.39 27.45
CA LEU A 7 -9.66 0.20 26.59
C LEU A 7 -9.71 -0.61 25.29
N GLY A 8 -10.68 -0.28 24.44
CA GLY A 8 -10.90 -0.88 23.14
C GLY A 8 -10.61 0.14 22.04
N ALA A 9 -9.59 -0.16 21.24
CA ALA A 9 -9.44 0.26 19.85
C ALA A 9 -9.68 1.76 19.52
N LEU A 10 -8.81 2.63 20.03
CA LEU A 10 -8.54 3.94 19.42
C LEU A 10 -7.21 3.85 18.68
N GLY A 11 -7.26 3.69 17.35
CA GLY A 11 -6.05 3.79 16.54
C GLY A 11 -6.04 3.00 15.24
N LEU A 12 -6.97 3.29 14.32
CA LEU A 12 -6.73 3.05 12.88
C LEU A 12 -7.70 3.87 12.03
N LEU A 13 -7.51 5.19 12.10
CA LEU A 13 -7.81 6.17 11.02
C LEU A 13 -7.24 7.52 11.45
N ALA A 14 -5.90 7.60 11.52
CA ALA A 14 -5.20 8.87 11.65
C ALA A 14 -5.14 9.57 10.28
N LEU A 15 -6.29 10.03 9.79
CA LEU A 15 -6.34 11.04 8.72
C LEU A 15 -6.20 12.43 9.37
N HIS A 16 -4.94 12.76 9.68
CA HIS A 16 -4.35 14.10 9.65
C HIS A 16 -5.21 15.25 10.20
N ALA A 17 -5.03 15.54 11.49
CA ALA A 17 -5.35 16.84 12.06
C ALA A 17 -4.13 17.37 12.82
N GLY A 18 -3.49 18.40 12.27
CA GLY A 18 -2.49 19.21 12.95
C GLY A 18 -1.25 19.53 12.10
N ASP A 19 -1.34 20.50 11.19
CA ASP A 19 -0.54 21.73 11.29
C ASP A 19 -1.03 22.77 10.27
N GLY A 20 -0.96 24.06 10.63
CA GLY A 20 -1.48 25.21 9.91
C GLY A 20 -0.70 25.61 8.65
N GLY A 21 -0.24 24.64 7.85
CA GLY A 21 0.21 24.87 6.48
C GLY A 21 -0.94 24.65 5.52
N ALA A 22 -1.09 25.50 4.51
CA ALA A 22 -2.08 25.33 3.45
C ALA A 22 -2.13 23.87 2.99
N ARG A 23 -3.23 23.17 3.32
CA ARG A 23 -3.49 21.81 2.84
C ARG A 23 -3.47 21.95 1.30
N PRO A 24 -2.58 21.26 0.57
CA PRO A 24 -2.69 21.27 -0.88
C PRO A 24 -4.11 20.81 -1.22
N PRO A 25 -4.77 21.43 -2.22
CA PRO A 25 -6.07 20.95 -2.68
C PRO A 25 -5.96 19.44 -2.95
N ARG A 26 -7.02 18.66 -2.64
CA ARG A 26 -7.10 17.25 -3.05
C ARG A 26 -6.67 17.22 -4.51
N LEU A 27 -5.48 16.71 -4.78
CA LEU A 27 -4.96 16.64 -6.13
C LEU A 27 -5.96 15.76 -6.87
N GLU A 28 -6.71 16.36 -7.78
CA GLU A 28 -7.41 15.64 -8.84
C GLU A 28 -6.43 14.58 -9.33
N GLN A 29 -6.80 13.31 -9.31
CA GLN A 29 -5.98 12.26 -9.92
C GLN A 29 -5.69 12.71 -11.34
N TRP A 30 -4.44 13.02 -11.64
CA TRP A 30 -4.07 13.46 -12.97
C TRP A 30 -4.38 12.30 -13.93
N GLU A 31 -4.93 12.61 -15.11
CA GLU A 31 -5.21 11.59 -16.14
C GLU A 31 -3.97 10.71 -16.42
N SER A 32 -2.77 11.28 -16.27
CA SER A 32 -1.50 10.55 -16.36
C SER A 32 -1.33 9.42 -15.34
N ASP A 33 -1.87 9.56 -14.13
CA ASP A 33 -1.76 8.55 -13.07
C ASP A 33 -2.71 7.37 -13.35
N GLN A 34 -3.91 7.66 -13.87
CA GLN A 34 -4.86 6.65 -14.31
C GLN A 34 -4.29 5.89 -15.51
N ILE A 35 -3.81 6.59 -16.54
CA ILE A 35 -3.17 5.96 -17.71
C ILE A 35 -1.97 5.12 -17.27
N ALA A 36 -1.15 5.62 -16.34
CA ALA A 36 -0.03 4.87 -15.81
C ALA A 36 -0.48 3.60 -15.06
N ALA A 37 -1.61 3.63 -14.35
CA ALA A 37 -2.19 2.45 -13.69
C ALA A 37 -2.68 1.43 -14.72
N GLU A 38 -3.44 1.88 -15.72
CA GLU A 38 -3.90 1.04 -16.83
C GLU A 38 -2.75 0.35 -17.55
N ILE A 39 -1.67 1.09 -17.87
CA ILE A 39 -0.48 0.51 -18.51
C ILE A 39 0.17 -0.57 -17.64
N ARG A 40 0.26 -0.36 -16.31
CA ARG A 40 0.83 -1.36 -15.39
C ARG A 40 -0.01 -2.64 -15.38
N VAL A 41 -1.33 -2.51 -15.31
CA VAL A 41 -2.24 -3.67 -15.36
C VAL A 41 -2.16 -4.36 -16.73
N LEU A 42 -2.15 -3.60 -17.82
CA LEU A 42 -2.04 -4.11 -19.18
C LEU A 42 -0.75 -4.92 -19.36
N ASN A 43 0.36 -4.44 -18.83
CA ASN A 43 1.65 -5.10 -18.93
C ASN A 43 1.66 -6.50 -18.28
N ILE A 44 1.10 -6.63 -17.06
CA ILE A 44 1.03 -7.94 -16.41
C ILE A 44 -0.01 -8.83 -17.07
N VAL A 45 -1.21 -8.33 -17.38
CA VAL A 45 -2.27 -9.11 -18.04
C VAL A 45 -1.81 -9.63 -19.41
N ASN A 46 -0.97 -8.89 -20.15
CA ASN A 46 -0.26 -9.33 -21.37
C ASN A 46 0.67 -10.53 -21.13
N GLN A 47 1.38 -10.55 -20.01
CA GLN A 47 2.32 -11.62 -19.69
C GLN A 47 1.65 -12.87 -19.11
N LEU A 48 0.45 -12.73 -18.53
CA LEU A 48 -0.27 -13.88 -17.95
C LEU A 48 -0.79 -14.86 -18.98
N HIS A 49 -0.97 -14.43 -20.25
CA HIS A 49 -1.49 -15.28 -21.32
C HIS A 49 -2.72 -16.09 -20.88
N LEU A 50 -3.69 -15.41 -20.26
CA LEU A 50 -4.93 -16.03 -19.77
C LEU A 50 -5.66 -16.73 -20.93
N THR A 51 -6.09 -17.97 -20.71
CA THR A 51 -6.92 -18.69 -21.69
C THR A 51 -8.36 -18.17 -21.66
N ASP A 52 -9.14 -18.48 -22.70
CA ASP A 52 -10.56 -18.11 -22.77
C ASP A 52 -11.33 -18.65 -21.54
N ASP A 53 -11.13 -19.93 -21.19
CA ASP A 53 -11.70 -20.53 -19.98
C ASP A 53 -11.30 -19.78 -18.68
N GLN A 54 -10.07 -19.27 -18.59
CA GLN A 54 -9.64 -18.48 -17.44
C GLN A 54 -10.30 -17.10 -17.42
N LEU A 55 -10.43 -16.45 -18.59
CA LEU A 55 -11.13 -15.18 -18.73
C LEU A 55 -12.61 -15.32 -18.34
N ASP A 56 -13.29 -16.36 -18.82
CA ASP A 56 -14.70 -16.63 -18.51
C ASP A 56 -14.95 -16.81 -17.01
N ARG A 57 -13.97 -17.33 -16.28
CA ARG A 57 -14.04 -17.51 -14.82
C ARG A 57 -13.67 -16.25 -14.03
N ILE A 58 -12.67 -15.48 -14.49
CA ILE A 58 -12.17 -14.29 -13.77
C ILE A 58 -13.07 -13.07 -14.00
N LEU A 59 -13.62 -12.92 -15.20
CA LEU A 59 -14.35 -11.72 -15.60
C LEU A 59 -15.60 -11.43 -14.74
N PRO A 60 -16.46 -12.41 -14.39
CA PRO A 60 -17.57 -12.18 -13.48
C PRO A 60 -17.12 -11.69 -12.10
N LEU A 61 -16.04 -12.28 -11.56
CA LEU A 61 -15.47 -11.90 -10.26
C LEU A 61 -14.96 -10.46 -10.29
N SER A 62 -14.30 -10.06 -11.37
CA SER A 62 -13.83 -8.69 -11.58
C SER A 62 -14.99 -7.69 -11.65
N ARG A 63 -16.06 -8.02 -12.38
CA ARG A 63 -17.28 -7.18 -12.46
C ARG A 63 -17.94 -7.00 -11.10
N GLU A 64 -18.09 -8.07 -10.35
CA GLU A 64 -18.69 -8.03 -9.02
C GLU A 64 -17.85 -7.21 -8.03
N ASP A 65 -16.51 -7.39 -8.01
CA ASP A 65 -15.62 -6.61 -7.13
C ASP A 65 -15.69 -5.12 -7.43
N VAL A 66 -15.65 -4.75 -8.72
CA VAL A 66 -15.75 -3.35 -9.17
C VAL A 66 -17.12 -2.77 -8.80
N ALA A 67 -18.21 -3.48 -9.06
CA ALA A 67 -19.56 -3.01 -8.75
C ALA A 67 -19.76 -2.78 -7.24
N GLU A 68 -19.29 -3.69 -6.39
CA GLU A 68 -19.37 -3.54 -4.93
C GLU A 68 -18.46 -2.42 -4.42
N ARG A 69 -17.26 -2.28 -4.98
CA ARG A 69 -16.35 -1.18 -4.68
C ARG A 69 -17.01 0.17 -4.96
N GLU A 70 -17.66 0.31 -6.11
CA GLU A 70 -18.40 1.52 -6.46
C GLU A 70 -19.56 1.79 -5.51
N GLN A 71 -20.31 0.76 -5.10
CA GLN A 71 -21.37 0.92 -4.10
C GLN A 71 -20.82 1.40 -2.76
N LEU A 72 -19.68 0.87 -2.31
CA LEU A 72 -19.01 1.31 -1.08
C LEU A 72 -18.53 2.76 -1.19
N ILE A 73 -17.97 3.16 -2.33
CA ILE A 73 -17.57 4.55 -2.60
C ILE A 73 -18.80 5.47 -2.55
N ARG A 74 -19.90 5.12 -3.22
CA ARG A 74 -21.15 5.89 -3.18
C ARG A 74 -21.68 6.06 -1.76
N LYS A 75 -21.78 4.96 -0.99
CA LYS A 75 -22.21 5.00 0.42
C LYS A 75 -21.33 5.92 1.26
N ARG A 76 -20.01 5.87 1.09
CA ARG A 76 -19.06 6.75 1.78
C ARG A 76 -19.28 8.20 1.40
N ASP A 77 -19.40 8.50 0.12
CA ASP A 77 -19.53 9.87 -0.39
C ASP A 77 -20.86 10.50 0.06
N GLU A 78 -21.95 9.73 0.07
CA GLU A 78 -23.25 10.13 0.63
C GLU A 78 -23.16 10.42 2.14
N ALA A 79 -22.35 9.66 2.87
CA ALA A 79 -22.17 9.80 4.31
C ALA A 79 -21.10 10.83 4.71
N GLU A 80 -20.22 11.26 3.78
CA GLU A 80 -19.07 12.15 4.06
C GLU A 80 -19.48 13.44 4.79
N PRO A 81 -20.54 14.17 4.39
CA PRO A 81 -20.93 15.40 5.08
C PRO A 81 -21.32 15.17 6.54
N ALA A 82 -22.10 14.12 6.81
CA ALA A 82 -22.55 13.76 8.16
C ALA A 82 -21.40 13.25 9.02
N LEU A 83 -20.52 12.44 8.44
CA LEU A 83 -19.32 11.92 9.10
C LEU A 83 -18.37 13.06 9.48
N MET A 84 -18.13 14.01 8.57
CA MET A 84 -17.29 15.17 8.81
C MET A 84 -17.86 16.06 9.91
N ALA A 85 -19.17 16.32 9.90
CA ALA A 85 -19.82 17.11 10.93
C ALA A 85 -19.69 16.46 12.32
N ALA A 86 -19.92 15.13 12.41
CA ALA A 86 -19.74 14.37 13.64
C ALA A 86 -18.27 14.41 14.12
N ALA A 87 -17.30 14.25 13.20
CA ALA A 87 -15.87 14.29 13.51
C ALA A 87 -15.43 15.66 14.04
N ILE A 88 -15.86 16.75 13.39
CA ILE A 88 -15.52 18.12 13.80
C ILE A 88 -16.06 18.39 15.21
N ARG A 89 -17.29 17.97 15.49
CA ARG A 89 -17.91 18.13 16.81
C ARG A 89 -17.16 17.34 17.88
N LEU A 90 -16.88 16.06 17.65
CA LEU A 90 -16.06 15.25 18.55
C LEU A 90 -14.70 15.88 18.82
N ARG A 91 -14.02 16.35 17.76
CA ARG A 91 -12.72 17.02 17.88
C ARG A 91 -12.80 18.27 18.76
N GLN A 92 -13.85 19.08 18.61
CA GLN A 92 -14.04 20.30 19.42
C GLN A 92 -14.28 19.96 20.89
N GLU A 93 -15.10 18.95 21.18
CA GLU A 93 -15.35 18.48 22.55
C GLU A 93 -14.05 17.99 23.21
N LEU A 94 -13.29 17.13 22.51
CA LEU A 94 -12.03 16.60 23.02
C LEU A 94 -10.96 17.69 23.19
N ALA A 95 -10.87 18.67 22.27
CA ALA A 95 -9.92 19.77 22.37
C ALA A 95 -10.22 20.72 23.55
N SER A 96 -11.47 20.78 24.01
CA SER A 96 -11.88 21.61 25.15
C SER A 96 -11.58 20.98 26.53
N GLY A 97 -10.92 19.81 26.56
CA GLY A 97 -10.56 19.11 27.79
C GLY A 97 -11.72 18.33 28.43
N PHE A 98 -12.86 18.24 27.75
CA PHE A 98 -13.97 17.37 28.14
C PHE A 98 -13.84 16.00 27.47
N ASN A 99 -14.34 14.97 28.15
CA ASN A 99 -14.69 13.72 27.47
C ASN A 99 -15.78 14.02 26.42
N SER A 100 -15.84 13.23 25.36
CA SER A 100 -16.93 13.29 24.38
C SER A 100 -18.30 13.16 25.07
N THR A 101 -19.28 13.87 24.54
CA THR A 101 -20.66 13.75 25.00
C THR A 101 -21.31 12.50 24.40
N PRO A 102 -22.24 11.82 25.11
CA PRO A 102 -22.97 10.68 24.54
C PRO A 102 -23.66 11.01 23.21
N GLY A 103 -24.19 12.24 23.07
CA GLY A 103 -24.82 12.66 21.82
C GLY A 103 -23.85 12.78 20.63
N SER A 104 -22.58 13.12 20.88
CA SER A 104 -21.55 13.18 19.85
C SER A 104 -21.00 11.81 19.49
N GLU A 105 -20.87 10.93 20.49
CA GLU A 105 -20.54 9.51 20.29
C GLU A 105 -21.63 8.82 19.45
N ASP A 106 -22.90 9.01 19.80
CA ASP A 106 -24.04 8.44 19.07
C ASP A 106 -24.11 8.96 17.63
N ALA A 107 -23.87 10.27 17.43
CA ALA A 107 -23.87 10.87 16.09
C ALA A 107 -22.75 10.29 15.22
N TRP A 108 -21.56 10.08 15.78
CA TRP A 108 -20.45 9.42 15.09
C TRP A 108 -20.80 7.97 14.78
N GLN A 109 -21.21 7.18 15.77
CA GLN A 109 -21.48 5.76 15.60
C GLN A 109 -22.61 5.50 14.60
N ARG A 110 -23.65 6.35 14.56
CA ARG A 110 -24.77 6.23 13.62
C ARG A 110 -24.32 6.32 12.15
N VAL A 111 -23.27 7.07 11.87
CA VAL A 111 -22.75 7.25 10.50
C VAL A 111 -21.56 6.35 10.23
N HIS A 112 -20.60 6.30 11.16
CA HIS A 112 -19.37 5.53 11.03
C HIS A 112 -19.61 4.02 11.12
N GLY A 113 -20.51 3.56 12.01
CA GLY A 113 -20.79 2.14 12.21
C GLY A 113 -21.21 1.42 10.92
N PRO A 114 -22.29 1.86 10.24
CA PRO A 114 -22.72 1.26 8.98
C PRO A 114 -21.68 1.31 7.86
N LEU A 115 -20.84 2.35 7.83
CA LEU A 115 -19.73 2.44 6.87
C LEU A 115 -18.62 1.44 7.17
N LEU A 116 -18.29 1.25 8.45
CA LEU A 116 -17.32 0.27 8.89
C LEU A 116 -17.80 -1.15 8.58
N ASP A 117 -19.07 -1.45 8.88
CA ASP A 117 -19.68 -2.75 8.58
C ASP A 117 -19.64 -3.02 7.06
N ALA A 118 -20.06 -2.06 6.23
CA ALA A 118 -20.00 -2.19 4.77
C ALA A 118 -18.57 -2.36 4.24
N PHE A 119 -17.57 -1.70 4.85
CA PHE A 119 -16.17 -1.88 4.49
C PHE A 119 -15.65 -3.28 4.87
N LEU A 120 -16.03 -3.79 6.04
CA LEU A 120 -15.64 -5.13 6.49
C LEU A 120 -16.28 -6.21 5.61
N ASP A 121 -17.56 -6.06 5.28
CA ASP A 121 -18.27 -6.96 4.36
C ASP A 121 -17.60 -6.98 2.99
N TYR A 122 -17.31 -5.81 2.42
CA TYR A 122 -16.59 -5.70 1.15
C TYR A 122 -15.21 -6.37 1.21
N ARG A 123 -14.46 -6.17 2.31
CA ARG A 123 -13.13 -6.76 2.47
C ARG A 123 -13.20 -8.29 2.48
N GLU A 124 -14.20 -8.85 3.17
CA GLU A 124 -14.43 -10.30 3.23
C GLU A 124 -14.81 -10.86 1.86
N MET A 125 -15.79 -10.24 1.19
CA MET A 125 -16.20 -10.65 -0.16
C MET A 125 -15.05 -10.57 -1.17
N ARG A 126 -14.25 -9.51 -1.10
CA ARG A 126 -13.06 -9.36 -1.95
C ARG A 126 -12.02 -10.44 -1.68
N HIS A 127 -11.81 -10.83 -0.43
CA HIS A 127 -10.90 -11.92 -0.10
C HIS A 127 -11.34 -13.24 -0.74
N GLN A 128 -12.62 -13.58 -0.64
CA GLN A 128 -13.19 -14.79 -1.26
C GLN A 128 -13.03 -14.78 -2.80
N ARG A 129 -13.24 -13.63 -3.45
CA ARG A 129 -13.01 -13.48 -4.90
C ARG A 129 -11.54 -13.67 -5.26
N ILE A 130 -10.62 -13.14 -4.45
CA ILE A 130 -9.18 -13.32 -4.67
C ILE A 130 -8.81 -14.81 -4.60
N GLU A 131 -9.30 -15.55 -3.60
CA GLU A 131 -9.09 -16.99 -3.49
C GLU A 131 -9.61 -17.72 -4.73
N GLN A 132 -10.82 -17.39 -5.18
CA GLN A 132 -11.41 -17.97 -6.40
C GLN A 132 -10.57 -17.68 -7.65
N VAL A 133 -10.06 -16.45 -7.82
CA VAL A 133 -9.15 -16.12 -8.92
C VAL A 133 -7.86 -16.93 -8.83
N MET A 134 -7.29 -17.08 -7.64
CA MET A 134 -6.08 -17.87 -7.43
C MET A 134 -6.26 -19.35 -7.80
N GLU A 135 -7.45 -19.92 -7.62
CA GLU A 135 -7.79 -21.28 -8.08
C GLU A 135 -7.89 -21.40 -9.61
N VAL A 136 -8.08 -20.29 -10.34
CA VAL A 136 -8.09 -20.26 -11.81
C VAL A 136 -6.67 -20.21 -12.38
N LEU A 137 -5.75 -19.58 -11.65
CA LEU A 137 -4.38 -19.32 -12.12
C LEU A 137 -3.50 -20.56 -12.02
N THR A 138 -2.63 -20.74 -13.02
CA THR A 138 -1.56 -21.75 -12.97
C THR A 138 -0.46 -21.32 -12.00
N PRO A 139 0.33 -22.27 -11.45
CA PRO A 139 1.47 -21.92 -10.61
C PRO A 139 2.46 -20.94 -11.25
N ASN A 140 2.64 -21.02 -12.58
CA ASN A 140 3.50 -20.11 -13.32
C ASN A 140 2.92 -18.69 -13.39
N GLN A 141 1.61 -18.54 -13.64
CA GLN A 141 0.93 -17.23 -13.63
C GLN A 141 0.98 -16.61 -12.23
N THR A 142 0.77 -17.41 -11.19
CA THR A 142 0.87 -16.99 -9.79
C THR A 142 2.29 -16.49 -9.46
N ALA A 143 3.33 -17.20 -9.91
CA ALA A 143 4.72 -16.77 -9.75
C ALA A 143 5.02 -15.46 -10.53
N LEU A 144 4.49 -15.32 -11.74
CA LEU A 144 4.61 -14.07 -12.51
C LEU A 144 3.97 -12.90 -11.77
N ILE A 145 2.77 -13.06 -11.23
CA ILE A 145 2.09 -12.03 -10.43
C ILE A 145 2.91 -11.71 -9.19
N SER A 146 3.44 -12.70 -8.48
CA SER A 146 4.19 -12.45 -7.24
C SER A 146 5.51 -11.70 -7.47
N GLN A 147 6.15 -11.89 -8.62
CA GLN A 147 7.46 -11.31 -8.96
C GLN A 147 7.37 -10.05 -9.82
N TYR A 148 6.19 -9.75 -10.39
CA TYR A 148 6.02 -8.60 -11.28
C TYR A 148 6.49 -7.30 -10.63
N GLN A 149 7.08 -6.39 -11.39
CA GLN A 149 7.43 -5.05 -10.90
C GLN A 149 6.61 -4.04 -11.71
N PRO A 150 5.66 -3.32 -11.08
CA PRO A 150 4.76 -2.43 -11.82
C PRO A 150 5.55 -1.33 -12.53
N CYS A 151 5.50 -1.34 -13.86
CA CYS A 151 6.27 -0.42 -14.69
C CYS A 151 5.39 0.16 -15.82
N VAL A 152 5.58 1.46 -16.11
CA VAL A 152 4.91 2.13 -17.23
C VAL A 152 5.63 1.85 -18.56
N VAL A 153 6.96 1.76 -18.52
CA VAL A 153 7.77 1.43 -19.70
C VAL A 153 8.16 -0.05 -19.61
N PRO A 154 7.72 -0.91 -20.55
CA PRO A 154 8.12 -2.31 -20.58
C PRO A 154 9.64 -2.44 -20.74
N ILE A 155 10.26 -3.31 -19.94
CA ILE A 155 11.68 -3.66 -20.12
C ILE A 155 11.75 -4.55 -21.37
N LYS A 156 12.49 -4.09 -22.40
CA LYS A 156 12.50 -4.72 -23.74
C LYS A 156 13.09 -6.14 -23.77
N ASP A 157 13.87 -6.52 -22.76
CA ASP A 157 14.57 -7.81 -22.71
C ASP A 157 14.28 -8.57 -21.41
N TYR A 158 13.30 -9.46 -21.46
CA TYR A 158 13.15 -10.55 -20.49
C TYR A 158 13.91 -11.82 -20.91
N LYS A 159 14.54 -11.82 -22.10
CA LYS A 159 15.27 -12.96 -22.69
C LYS A 159 16.75 -12.99 -22.35
N ASP A 160 17.27 -12.02 -21.61
CA ASP A 160 18.66 -12.04 -21.13
C ASP A 160 18.71 -12.59 -19.70
N PRO A 161 19.15 -13.85 -19.50
CA PRO A 161 19.26 -14.47 -18.18
C PRO A 161 20.24 -13.72 -17.27
N ALA A 162 21.08 -12.84 -17.81
CA ALA A 162 22.06 -12.07 -17.04
C ALA A 162 21.40 -11.08 -16.04
N ARG A 163 20.09 -10.81 -16.13
CA ARG A 163 19.35 -10.03 -15.13
C ARG A 163 18.62 -10.89 -14.09
N ILE A 164 18.48 -12.19 -14.31
CA ILE A 164 18.07 -13.14 -13.28
C ILE A 164 19.35 -13.48 -12.49
N GLY A 165 19.70 -12.62 -11.52
CA GLY A 165 20.87 -12.84 -10.67
C GLY A 165 21.76 -11.61 -10.42
N GLN A 166 21.42 -10.43 -10.93
CA GLN A 166 22.02 -9.18 -10.46
C GLN A 166 21.08 -8.50 -9.48
N ALA A 167 21.55 -8.30 -8.24
CA ALA A 167 20.84 -7.65 -7.15
C ALA A 167 20.27 -6.28 -7.56
N ALA A 168 19.04 -6.27 -8.05
CA ALA A 168 18.39 -5.06 -8.56
C ALA A 168 18.01 -4.09 -7.42
N SER A 169 17.92 -4.59 -6.19
CA SER A 169 17.45 -3.84 -5.02
C SER A 169 18.54 -2.98 -4.34
N SER A 170 19.83 -3.35 -4.44
CA SER A 170 20.89 -2.65 -3.70
C SER A 170 21.19 -1.26 -4.26
N SER A 171 21.02 -1.04 -5.58
CA SER A 171 21.40 0.21 -6.25
C SER A 171 20.62 1.45 -5.78
N ILE A 172 19.37 1.29 -5.32
CA ILE A 172 18.56 2.39 -4.80
C ILE A 172 18.93 2.69 -3.34
N ILE A 173 19.16 1.65 -2.54
CA ILE A 173 19.57 1.81 -1.14
C ILE A 173 20.95 2.45 -1.06
N GLU A 174 21.89 2.05 -1.92
CA GLU A 174 23.21 2.69 -2.05
C GLU A 174 23.10 4.20 -2.32
N LYS A 175 22.23 4.60 -3.26
CA LYS A 175 21.99 6.03 -3.56
C LYS A 175 21.41 6.77 -2.36
N HIS A 176 20.50 6.13 -1.61
CA HIS A 176 19.94 6.73 -0.40
C HIS A 176 20.97 6.86 0.71
N LEU A 177 21.84 5.86 0.91
CA LEU A 177 22.94 5.92 1.87
C LEU A 177 23.91 7.07 1.52
N GLY A 178 24.22 7.27 0.24
CA GLY A 178 25.02 8.41 -0.23
C GLY A 178 24.37 9.76 0.12
N ARG A 179 23.07 9.93 -0.18
CA ARG A 179 22.34 11.16 0.15
C ARG A 179 22.28 11.44 1.66
N VAL A 180 22.12 10.38 2.47
CA VAL A 180 22.10 10.51 3.93
C VAL A 180 23.48 10.92 4.45
N ARG A 181 24.56 10.42 3.86
CA ARG A 181 25.93 10.81 4.20
C ARG A 181 26.20 12.30 3.92
N GLU A 182 25.77 12.78 2.76
CA GLU A 182 25.95 14.18 2.32
C GLU A 182 25.07 15.19 3.07
N MET A 183 24.06 14.71 3.82
CA MET A 183 23.11 15.57 4.52
C MET A 183 23.78 16.36 5.67
N PRO A 184 23.45 17.64 5.88
CA PRO A 184 23.88 18.36 7.07
C PRO A 184 23.33 17.73 8.36
N GLU A 185 24.10 17.75 9.45
CA GLU A 185 23.74 17.11 10.73
C GLU A 185 22.42 17.64 11.30
N SER A 186 22.22 18.97 11.29
CA SER A 186 20.98 19.61 11.73
C SER A 186 19.74 19.19 10.92
N GLN A 187 19.92 18.85 9.64
CA GLN A 187 18.83 18.35 8.79
C GLN A 187 18.56 16.87 9.05
N PHE A 188 19.61 16.08 9.31
CA PHE A 188 19.47 14.67 9.63
C PHE A 188 18.71 14.47 10.95
N ASP A 189 19.08 15.23 11.99
CA ASP A 189 18.41 15.16 13.29
C ASP A 189 16.95 15.57 13.20
N TYR A 190 16.65 16.64 12.47
CA TYR A 190 15.28 17.11 12.25
C TYR A 190 14.42 16.11 11.45
N LEU A 191 15.01 15.41 10.49
CA LEU A 191 14.30 14.47 9.61
C LEU A 191 14.29 13.04 10.13
N GLN A 192 14.93 12.75 11.27
CA GLN A 192 15.13 11.38 11.72
C GLN A 192 13.79 10.65 11.93
N ASP A 193 12.81 11.28 12.57
CA ASP A 193 11.49 10.69 12.79
C ASP A 193 10.73 10.50 11.48
N ARG A 194 10.87 11.44 10.53
CA ARG A 194 10.27 11.33 9.21
C ARG A 194 10.91 10.23 8.36
N ILE A 195 12.21 9.99 8.52
CA ILE A 195 12.94 8.88 7.89
C ILE A 195 12.42 7.57 8.47
N ARG A 196 12.26 7.48 9.80
CA ARG A 196 11.69 6.31 10.48
C ARG A 196 10.30 5.98 9.95
N GLU A 197 9.41 6.97 9.85
CA GLU A 197 8.06 6.79 9.32
C GLU A 197 8.05 6.31 7.86
N ARG A 198 8.84 6.94 6.99
CA ARG A 198 8.93 6.55 5.57
C ARG A 198 9.53 5.17 5.37
N VAL A 199 10.53 4.82 6.18
CA VAL A 199 11.13 3.48 6.17
C VAL A 199 10.10 2.47 6.68
N ALA A 200 9.41 2.75 7.78
CA ALA A 200 8.35 1.88 8.30
C ALA A 200 7.25 1.64 7.26
N GLU A 201 6.79 2.70 6.58
CA GLU A 201 5.78 2.61 5.52
C GLU A 201 6.23 1.69 4.38
N LYS A 202 7.48 1.80 3.92
CA LYS A 202 8.02 0.90 2.90
C LYS A 202 8.19 -0.52 3.41
N LEU A 203 8.62 -0.70 4.66
CA LEU A 203 8.80 -2.02 5.26
C LEU A 203 7.48 -2.75 5.52
N ARG A 204 6.35 -2.04 5.69
CA ARG A 204 5.01 -2.65 5.75
C ARG A 204 4.68 -3.50 4.53
N LEU A 205 5.33 -3.23 3.40
CA LEU A 205 5.16 -4.02 2.17
C LEU A 205 5.94 -5.35 2.18
N HIS A 206 6.87 -5.51 3.13
CA HIS A 206 7.85 -6.61 3.12
C HIS A 206 7.94 -7.39 4.45
N TYR A 207 7.42 -6.86 5.55
CA TYR A 207 7.58 -7.42 6.90
C TYR A 207 6.27 -7.36 7.70
N ARG A 208 6.12 -8.24 8.69
CA ARG A 208 4.96 -8.21 9.60
C ARG A 208 5.06 -7.03 10.56
N ALA A 209 3.91 -6.59 11.08
CA ALA A 209 3.83 -5.40 11.95
C ALA A 209 4.77 -5.47 13.17
N GLU A 210 4.98 -6.67 13.70
CA GLU A 210 5.83 -6.93 14.87
C GLU A 210 7.32 -6.84 14.55
N GLU A 211 7.71 -7.05 13.29
CA GLU A 211 9.10 -7.06 12.82
C GLU A 211 9.57 -5.66 12.38
N ILE A 212 8.64 -4.80 11.99
CA ILE A 212 8.92 -3.46 11.44
C ILE A 212 9.75 -2.58 12.39
N PRO A 213 9.44 -2.46 13.70
CA PRO A 213 10.22 -1.58 14.58
C PRO A 213 11.71 -1.94 14.62
N ALA A 214 12.04 -3.23 14.70
CA ALA A 214 13.42 -3.70 14.70
C ALA A 214 14.13 -3.40 13.37
N LYS A 215 13.42 -3.55 12.25
CA LYS A 215 13.96 -3.25 10.92
C LYS A 215 14.14 -1.76 10.67
N VAL A 216 13.24 -0.92 11.16
CA VAL A 216 13.40 0.54 11.13
C VAL A 216 14.66 0.97 11.89
N GLU A 217 14.90 0.44 13.08
CA GLU A 217 16.13 0.72 13.83
C GLU A 217 17.39 0.26 13.08
N GLU A 218 17.33 -0.88 12.38
CA GLU A 218 18.44 -1.37 11.57
C GLU A 218 18.82 -0.37 10.45
N PHE A 219 17.82 0.20 9.78
CA PHE A 219 18.00 1.24 8.76
C PHE A 219 18.55 2.55 9.35
N VAL A 220 18.01 3.00 10.49
CA VAL A 220 18.48 4.24 11.14
C VAL A 220 19.90 4.10 11.66
N ARG A 221 20.26 2.93 12.22
CA ARG A 221 21.64 2.66 12.65
C ARG A 221 22.58 2.70 11.45
N ALA A 222 22.23 2.00 10.37
CA ALA A 222 23.06 2.01 9.17
C ALA A 222 23.20 3.43 8.58
N ALA A 223 22.15 4.25 8.63
CA ALA A 223 22.19 5.65 8.23
C ALA A 223 23.17 6.49 9.08
N ARG A 224 23.26 6.24 10.39
CA ARG A 224 24.27 6.87 11.26
C ARG A 224 25.67 6.35 10.97
N ASP A 225 25.82 5.04 10.88
CA ASP A 225 27.11 4.39 10.63
C ASP A 225 27.74 4.92 9.33
N VAL A 226 26.98 5.05 8.23
CA VAL A 226 27.51 5.57 6.96
C VAL A 226 27.89 7.04 6.98
N ARG A 227 27.40 7.84 7.95
CA ARG A 227 27.82 9.24 8.13
C ARG A 227 29.17 9.33 8.84
N GLU A 228 29.42 8.42 9.77
CA GLU A 228 30.65 8.40 10.58
C GLU A 228 31.84 7.75 9.85
N MET A 229 31.59 6.95 8.81
CA MET A 229 32.65 6.30 8.03
C MET A 229 33.54 7.32 7.29
N SER A 230 34.78 6.94 6.97
CA SER A 230 35.55 7.65 5.96
C SER A 230 35.00 7.40 4.55
N GLU A 231 35.35 8.24 3.57
CA GLU A 231 34.91 8.07 2.18
C GLU A 231 35.36 6.71 1.60
N LEU A 232 36.61 6.33 1.85
CA LEU A 232 37.17 5.06 1.39
C LEU A 232 36.44 3.86 2.02
N GLU A 233 36.10 3.93 3.31
CA GLU A 233 35.35 2.87 3.98
C GLU A 233 33.90 2.78 3.50
N PHE A 234 33.27 3.92 3.26
CA PHE A 234 31.92 3.97 2.73
C PHE A 234 31.87 3.32 1.34
N GLU A 235 32.76 3.73 0.43
CA GLU A 235 32.82 3.17 -0.91
C GLU A 235 33.10 1.66 -0.92
N ALA A 236 33.93 1.18 0.01
CA ALA A 236 34.22 -0.24 0.16
C ALA A 236 33.05 -1.06 0.76
N LYS A 237 32.24 -0.47 1.66
CA LYS A 237 31.20 -1.19 2.42
C LYS A 237 29.77 -0.94 1.94
N LYS A 238 29.51 0.11 1.15
CA LYS A 238 28.15 0.56 0.81
C LYS A 238 27.29 -0.53 0.20
N SER A 239 27.83 -1.36 -0.69
CA SER A 239 27.08 -2.44 -1.33
C SER A 239 26.70 -3.54 -0.35
N GLY A 240 27.60 -3.94 0.55
CA GLY A 240 27.28 -4.91 1.60
C GLY A 240 26.30 -4.38 2.65
N ILE A 241 26.36 -3.08 2.97
CA ILE A 241 25.36 -2.43 3.82
C ILE A 241 24.00 -2.40 3.11
N ALA A 242 23.98 -2.03 1.83
CA ALA A 242 22.75 -1.98 1.04
C ALA A 242 22.12 -3.36 0.85
N GLU A 243 22.90 -4.41 0.63
CA GLU A 243 22.43 -5.79 0.54
C GLU A 243 21.82 -6.28 1.86
N ARG A 244 22.46 -5.98 3.01
CA ARG A 244 21.91 -6.31 4.33
C ARG A 244 20.61 -5.57 4.63
N LEU A 245 20.53 -4.30 4.23
CA LEU A 245 19.34 -3.48 4.42
C LEU A 245 18.25 -3.76 3.40
N ALA A 246 18.59 -4.36 2.27
CA ALA A 246 17.61 -4.73 1.27
C ALA A 246 16.54 -5.55 1.97
N PRO A 247 15.25 -5.18 1.82
CA PRO A 247 14.21 -6.12 2.18
C PRO A 247 14.50 -7.42 1.42
N PRO A 248 14.21 -8.59 1.99
CA PRO A 248 14.32 -9.82 1.23
C PRO A 248 13.64 -9.60 -0.12
N GLU A 249 14.27 -10.05 -1.21
CA GLU A 249 13.65 -10.16 -2.53
C GLU A 249 12.18 -10.54 -2.33
N PRO A 250 11.21 -9.91 -3.00
CA PRO A 250 9.80 -10.04 -2.64
C PRO A 250 9.40 -11.52 -2.72
N PHE A 251 9.42 -12.19 -1.57
CA PHE A 251 9.21 -13.63 -1.46
C PHE A 251 8.16 -13.89 -0.40
N ALA A 252 7.01 -14.30 -0.93
CA ALA A 252 6.23 -15.41 -0.43
C ALA A 252 5.65 -15.28 0.98
N THR A 253 4.93 -14.20 1.25
CA THR A 253 3.73 -14.34 2.09
C THR A 253 2.52 -14.38 1.16
N GLY A 254 1.59 -15.33 1.37
CA GLY A 254 0.36 -15.44 0.58
C GLY A 254 -0.42 -14.12 0.51
N GLN A 255 -0.36 -13.33 1.59
CA GLN A 255 -0.95 -11.99 1.68
C GLN A 255 -0.41 -10.99 0.63
N ALA A 256 0.87 -11.06 0.26
CA ALA A 256 1.43 -10.21 -0.78
C ALA A 256 0.97 -10.62 -2.19
N LEU A 257 0.73 -11.91 -2.41
CA LEU A 257 0.19 -12.41 -3.67
C LEU A 257 -1.29 -12.09 -3.81
N GLU A 258 -2.09 -12.35 -2.77
CA GLU A 258 -3.52 -12.05 -2.71
C GLU A 258 -3.79 -10.58 -3.02
N ALA A 259 -3.06 -9.67 -2.37
CA ALA A 259 -3.19 -8.23 -2.62
C ALA A 259 -2.93 -7.87 -4.08
N ARG A 260 -1.94 -8.51 -4.71
CA ARG A 260 -1.56 -8.29 -6.11
C ARG A 260 -2.55 -8.89 -7.09
N VAL A 261 -3.14 -10.04 -6.77
CA VAL A 261 -4.26 -10.61 -7.53
C VAL A 261 -5.44 -9.63 -7.51
N GLY A 262 -5.79 -9.11 -6.33
CA GLY A 262 -6.82 -8.08 -6.20
C GLY A 262 -6.50 -6.80 -6.97
N GLU A 263 -5.23 -6.38 -7.03
CA GLU A 263 -4.79 -5.19 -7.78
C GLU A 263 -4.82 -5.40 -9.30
N PHE A 264 -4.34 -6.54 -9.81
CA PHE A 264 -4.12 -6.74 -11.24
C PHE A 264 -5.24 -7.46 -11.97
N LEU A 265 -6.17 -8.12 -11.26
CA LEU A 265 -7.24 -8.89 -11.88
C LEU A 265 -8.65 -8.47 -11.42
N LEU A 266 -8.79 -7.79 -10.27
CA LEU A 266 -10.08 -7.35 -9.72
C LEU A 266 -10.23 -5.81 -9.67
N SER A 267 -9.28 -5.06 -10.23
CA SER A 267 -9.39 -3.59 -10.30
C SER A 267 -10.26 -3.13 -11.48
N PRO A 268 -10.80 -1.90 -11.44
CA PRO A 268 -11.52 -1.32 -12.58
C PRO A 268 -10.69 -1.29 -13.87
N GLU A 269 -9.39 -1.00 -13.73
CA GLU A 269 -8.44 -1.01 -14.84
C GLU A 269 -8.30 -2.42 -15.42
N ALA A 270 -8.22 -3.44 -14.56
CA ALA A 270 -8.20 -4.84 -15.00
C ALA A 270 -9.49 -5.22 -15.71
N LEU A 271 -10.66 -4.85 -15.17
CA LEU A 271 -11.95 -5.17 -15.76
C LEU A 271 -12.03 -4.71 -17.23
N SER A 272 -11.72 -3.43 -17.50
CA SER A 272 -11.72 -2.88 -18.86
C SER A 272 -10.83 -3.68 -19.83
N ILE A 273 -9.64 -4.08 -19.36
CA ILE A 273 -8.67 -4.84 -20.15
C ILE A 273 -9.17 -6.28 -20.40
N LEU A 274 -9.74 -6.92 -19.38
CA LEU A 274 -10.25 -8.30 -19.45
C LEU A 274 -11.49 -8.37 -20.37
N GLU A 275 -12.40 -7.39 -20.31
CA GLU A 275 -13.56 -7.29 -21.21
C GLU A 275 -13.12 -7.19 -22.66
N HIS A 276 -12.17 -6.28 -22.94
CA HIS A 276 -11.62 -6.12 -24.29
C HIS A 276 -11.06 -7.42 -24.87
N ARG A 277 -10.42 -8.26 -24.04
CA ARG A 277 -9.86 -9.55 -24.44
C ARG A 277 -10.89 -10.66 -24.64
N SER A 278 -11.90 -10.71 -23.77
CA SER A 278 -13.00 -11.67 -23.89
C SER A 278 -13.87 -11.41 -25.13
N GLY A 279 -13.72 -10.26 -25.79
CA GLY A 279 -14.55 -9.85 -26.92
C GLY A 279 -15.95 -9.36 -26.49
N VAL A 280 -16.21 -9.27 -25.18
CA VAL A 280 -17.44 -8.72 -24.63
C VAL A 280 -17.32 -7.19 -24.59
N ARG A 281 -18.21 -6.49 -25.30
CA ARG A 281 -18.40 -5.03 -25.22
C ARG A 281 -19.66 -4.71 -24.43
#